data_AF-A0A3N6P9M3-F1
#
_entry.id   AF-A0A3N6P9M3-F1
#
_cell.length_a   1.000
_cell.length_b   1.000
_cell.length_c   1.000
_cell.angle_alpha   90.00
_cell.angle_beta   90.00
_cell.angle_gamma   90.00
#
_symmetry.space_group_name_H-M   'P 1'
#
loop_
_entity.id
_entity.type
_entity.pdbx_description
1 polymer ?
#
loop_
_entity_poly.entity_id
_entity_poly.type
_entity_poly.pdbx_seq_one_letter_code
_entity_poly.pdbx_strand_id
1 'polypeptide(L)'
;MKREPAKNFRDLIVWQKAHQLVLDVYGFSSNFPKTETYGLTSQLRRASVSVPANIVEGFRKKGLADKIRFLNIAQGSLEESRYYLILANDLGYGDTSKLLLDLEEVLNIAQGSLEESRYYLILANDLGYGDTSKLLLDLEEVSKLLDSYINAIEQCK
;
A
#
# COMPACT_ATOMS: atom_id res chain seq x y z
N MET A 1 4.69 -6.51 -19.84
CA MET A 1 3.58 -6.03 -20.68
C MET A 1 3.35 -4.56 -20.33
N LYS A 2 3.48 -3.62 -21.27
CA LYS A 2 3.22 -2.19 -21.03
C LYS A 2 1.75 -2.04 -20.63
N ARG A 3 1.45 -1.51 -19.43
CA ARG A 3 0.07 -1.13 -19.07
C ARG A 3 -0.24 0.26 -19.62
N GLU A 4 -1.46 0.49 -20.07
CA GLU A 4 -1.88 1.85 -20.39
C GLU A 4 -1.99 2.70 -19.12
N PRO A 5 -1.74 4.01 -19.21
CA PRO A 5 -2.02 4.94 -18.11
C PRO A 5 -3.47 4.81 -17.63
N ALA A 6 -3.66 4.75 -16.32
CA ALA A 6 -4.94 4.70 -15.64
C ALA A 6 -5.81 5.88 -16.06
N LYS A 7 -7.02 5.56 -16.53
CA LYS A 7 -8.03 6.56 -16.94
C LYS A 7 -8.91 6.94 -15.75
N ASN A 8 -8.99 6.06 -14.75
CA ASN A 8 -9.74 6.23 -13.52
C ASN A 8 -8.89 5.80 -12.31
N PHE A 9 -9.14 6.37 -11.13
CA PHE A 9 -8.46 5.96 -9.89
C PHE A 9 -8.71 4.48 -9.57
N ARG A 10 -9.83 3.92 -10.04
CA ARG A 10 -10.16 2.50 -9.88
C ARG A 10 -9.21 1.57 -10.63
N ASP A 11 -8.51 2.07 -11.64
CA ASP A 11 -7.54 1.30 -12.41
C ASP A 11 -6.22 1.14 -11.63
N LEU A 12 -5.97 1.99 -10.62
CA LEU A 12 -4.77 1.93 -9.79
C LEU A 12 -4.79 0.69 -8.90
N ILE A 13 -3.77 -0.17 -8.99
CA ILE A 13 -3.63 -1.32 -8.08
C ILE A 13 -3.61 -0.88 -6.62
N VAL A 14 -2.83 0.16 -6.31
CA VAL A 14 -2.70 0.67 -4.94
C VAL A 14 -4.07 1.07 -4.35
N TRP A 15 -4.95 1.62 -5.17
CA TRP A 15 -6.31 1.95 -4.76
C TRP A 15 -7.16 0.70 -4.54
N GLN A 16 -7.09 -0.29 -5.44
CA GLN A 16 -7.85 -1.54 -5.31
C GLN A 16 -7.50 -2.28 -4.01
N LYS A 17 -6.21 -2.38 -3.71
CA LYS A 17 -5.69 -2.99 -2.48
C LYS A 17 -6.09 -2.18 -1.24
N ALA A 18 -5.92 -0.86 -1.27
CA ALA A 18 -6.35 0.01 -0.18
C ALA A 18 -7.87 -0.06 0.07
N HIS A 19 -8.68 -0.18 -0.99
CA HIS A 19 -10.12 -0.33 -0.87
C HIS A 19 -10.49 -1.69 -0.26
N GLN A 20 -9.83 -2.77 -0.67
CA GLN A 20 -10.05 -4.08 -0.07
C GLN A 20 -9.68 -4.09 1.42
N LEU A 21 -8.55 -3.46 1.80
CA LEU A 21 -8.16 -3.29 3.21
C LEU A 21 -9.26 -2.59 4.02
N VAL A 22 -9.92 -1.57 3.47
CA VAL A 22 -11.05 -0.91 4.15
C VAL A 22 -12.19 -1.89 4.41
N LEU A 23 -12.57 -2.70 3.41
CA LEU A 23 -13.65 -3.69 3.58
C LEU A 23 -13.30 -4.71 4.67
N ASP A 24 -12.07 -5.21 4.67
CA ASP A 24 -11.59 -6.17 5.65
C ASP A 24 -11.54 -5.55 7.06
N VAL A 25 -11.11 -4.29 7.20
CA VAL A 25 -11.16 -3.54 8.46
C VAL A 25 -12.59 -3.37 8.97
N TYR A 26 -13.56 -3.08 8.09
CA TYR A 26 -14.97 -2.98 8.48
C TYR A 26 -15.51 -4.32 8.97
N GLY A 27 -15.19 -5.41 8.27
CA GLY A 27 -15.54 -6.77 8.66
C GLY A 27 -14.94 -7.14 10.02
N PHE A 28 -13.64 -6.94 10.20
CA PHE A 28 -12.93 -7.23 11.44
C PHE A 28 -13.49 -6.44 12.64
N SER A 29 -13.58 -5.12 12.50
CA SER A 29 -14.03 -4.22 13.57
C SER A 29 -15.52 -4.35 13.92
N SER A 30 -16.30 -5.11 13.14
CA SER A 30 -17.70 -5.41 13.47
C SER A 30 -17.83 -6.33 14.70
N ASN A 31 -16.77 -7.07 15.04
CA ASN A 31 -16.72 -7.99 16.18
C ASN A 31 -16.25 -7.32 17.49
N PHE A 32 -15.92 -6.02 17.46
CA PHE A 32 -15.42 -5.32 18.63
C PHE A 32 -16.53 -5.15 19.70
N PRO A 33 -16.16 -4.97 20.98
CA PRO A 33 -17.13 -4.61 22.02
C PRO A 33 -17.91 -3.36 21.64
N LYS A 34 -19.22 -3.32 21.95
CA LYS A 34 -20.08 -2.16 21.62
C LYS A 34 -19.58 -0.85 22.24
N THR A 35 -18.87 -0.92 23.36
CA THR A 35 -18.24 0.23 24.01
C THR A 35 -17.18 0.91 23.13
N GLU A 36 -16.59 0.20 22.18
CA GLU A 36 -15.57 0.72 21.25
C GLU A 36 -16.14 1.38 20.00
N THR A 37 -17.48 1.38 19.82
CA THR A 37 -18.14 1.94 18.62
C THR A 37 -17.65 3.35 18.29
N TYR A 38 -17.57 4.21 19.30
CA TYR A 38 -17.06 5.60 19.17
C TYR A 38 -15.59 5.75 19.55
N GLY A 39 -14.98 4.68 20.07
CA GLY A 39 -13.56 4.60 20.43
C GLY A 39 -12.74 4.03 19.27
N LEU A 40 -12.17 2.85 19.47
CA LEU A 40 -11.26 2.21 18.54
C LEU A 40 -11.90 1.88 17.19
N THR A 41 -13.17 1.42 17.17
CA THR A 41 -13.87 1.11 15.92
C THR A 41 -13.96 2.33 15.00
N SER A 42 -14.38 3.48 15.53
CA SER A 42 -14.49 4.70 14.74
C SER A 42 -13.13 5.26 14.32
N GLN A 43 -12.09 5.14 15.14
CA GLN A 43 -10.76 5.62 14.79
C GLN A 43 -10.13 4.78 13.68
N LEU A 44 -10.12 3.46 13.85
CA LEU A 44 -9.58 2.53 12.87
C LEU A 44 -10.28 2.66 11.50
N ARG A 45 -11.62 2.71 11.48
CA ARG A 45 -12.38 2.86 10.22
C ARG A 45 -12.13 4.20 9.51
N ARG A 46 -11.94 5.29 10.26
CA ARG A 46 -11.64 6.60 9.66
C ARG A 46 -10.23 6.63 9.08
N ALA A 47 -9.25 6.14 9.83
CA ALA A 47 -7.87 6.03 9.34
C ALA A 47 -7.82 5.17 8.08
N SER A 48 -8.44 3.98 8.08
CA SER A 48 -8.41 3.09 6.93
C SER A 48 -9.10 3.69 5.70
N VAL A 49 -10.26 4.34 5.84
CA VAL A 49 -10.99 5.01 4.74
C VAL A 49 -10.19 6.18 4.16
N SER A 50 -9.42 6.89 5.00
CA SER A 50 -8.60 8.01 4.57
C SER A 50 -7.54 7.61 3.53
N VAL A 51 -7.05 6.37 3.56
CA VAL A 51 -6.02 5.86 2.63
C VAL A 51 -6.50 5.89 1.17
N PRO A 52 -7.53 5.13 0.75
CA PRO A 52 -8.01 5.19 -0.62
C PRO A 52 -8.60 6.56 -0.97
N ALA A 53 -9.19 7.29 -0.02
CA ALA A 53 -9.72 8.63 -0.27
C ALA A 53 -8.62 9.60 -0.74
N ASN A 54 -7.49 9.64 -0.03
CA ASN A 54 -6.35 10.47 -0.41
C ASN A 54 -5.71 10.01 -1.73
N ILE A 55 -5.68 8.70 -2.02
CA ILE A 55 -5.24 8.19 -3.34
C ILE A 55 -6.13 8.75 -4.46
N VAL A 56 -7.46 8.78 -4.28
CA VAL A 56 -8.39 9.37 -5.27
C VAL A 56 -8.15 10.86 -5.44
N GLU A 57 -7.98 11.59 -4.33
CA GLU A 57 -7.71 13.03 -4.38
C GLU A 57 -6.41 13.32 -5.12
N GLY A 58 -5.34 12.59 -4.80
CA GLY A 58 -4.06 12.66 -5.50
C GLY A 58 -4.18 12.34 -6.99
N PHE A 59 -4.89 11.26 -7.35
CA PHE A 59 -5.10 10.88 -8.75
C PHE A 59 -5.68 12.03 -9.59
N ARG A 60 -6.62 12.80 -9.04
CA ARG A 60 -7.24 13.95 -9.71
C ARG A 60 -6.35 15.19 -9.84
N LYS A 61 -5.24 15.29 -9.08
CA LYS A 61 -4.34 16.44 -9.17
C LYS A 61 -3.54 16.41 -10.47
N LYS A 62 -3.31 17.59 -11.05
CA LYS A 62 -2.53 17.77 -12.29
C LYS A 62 -1.02 17.80 -12.03
N GLY A 63 -0.60 18.44 -10.94
CA GLY A 63 0.81 18.62 -10.60
C GLY A 63 1.38 17.45 -9.80
N LEU A 64 2.64 17.10 -10.08
CA LEU A 64 3.37 16.03 -9.39
C LEU A 64 3.49 16.29 -7.88
N ALA A 65 3.80 17.53 -7.48
CA ALA A 65 3.95 17.90 -6.07
C ALA A 65 2.66 17.67 -5.26
N ASP A 66 1.51 18.06 -5.82
CA ASP A 66 0.22 17.80 -5.17
C ASP A 66 -0.09 16.30 -5.11
N LYS A 67 0.16 15.55 -6.19
CA LYS A 67 0.00 14.07 -6.20
C LYS A 67 0.79 13.42 -5.06
N ILE A 68 2.08 13.76 -4.94
CA ILE A 68 2.97 13.25 -3.90
C ILE A 68 2.44 13.63 -2.50
N ARG A 69 2.01 14.88 -2.30
CA ARG A 69 1.45 15.32 -1.01
C ARG A 69 0.28 14.43 -0.56
N PHE A 70 -0.65 14.12 -1.46
CA PHE A 70 -1.79 13.25 -1.14
C PHE A 70 -1.38 11.80 -0.87
N LEU A 71 -0.39 11.28 -1.60
CA LEU A 71 0.16 9.94 -1.33
C LEU A 71 0.84 9.88 0.04
N ASN A 72 1.57 10.92 0.44
CA ASN A 72 2.17 11.00 1.78
C ASN A 72 1.11 11.02 2.89
N ILE A 73 0.00 11.73 2.68
CA ILE A 73 -1.14 11.70 3.62
C ILE A 73 -1.75 10.30 3.69
N ALA A 74 -1.93 9.64 2.55
CA ALA A 74 -2.42 8.26 2.51
C ALA A 74 -1.51 7.29 3.29
N GLN A 75 -0.18 7.44 3.16
CA GLN A 75 0.79 6.66 3.94
C GLN A 75 0.69 6.95 5.45
N GLY A 76 0.53 8.22 5.85
CA GLY A 76 0.30 8.59 7.24
C GLY A 76 -0.95 7.91 7.83
N SER A 77 -2.07 7.94 7.10
CA SER A 77 -3.31 7.24 7.51
C SER A 77 -3.16 5.72 7.53
N LEU A 78 -2.27 5.16 6.72
CA LEU A 78 -1.97 3.73 6.70
C LEU A 78 -1.19 3.32 7.95
N GLU A 79 -0.20 4.10 8.37
CA GLU A 79 0.51 3.88 9.64
C GLU A 79 -0.40 4.08 10.87
N GLU A 80 -1.31 5.06 10.84
CA GLU A 80 -2.36 5.18 11.86
C GLU A 80 -3.24 3.92 11.93
N SER A 81 -3.61 3.37 10.77
CA SER A 81 -4.38 2.12 10.70
C SER A 81 -3.59 0.94 11.28
N ARG A 82 -2.28 0.86 10.99
CA ARG A 82 -1.37 -0.16 11.55
C ARG A 82 -1.36 -0.10 13.07
N TYR A 83 -1.20 1.10 13.63
CA TYR A 83 -1.22 1.31 15.08
C TYR A 83 -2.54 0.79 15.70
N TYR A 84 -3.69 1.15 15.13
CA TYR A 84 -4.97 0.70 15.67
C TYR A 84 -5.20 -0.81 15.54
N LEU A 85 -4.64 -1.46 14.51
CA LEU A 85 -4.68 -2.92 14.37
C LEU A 85 -3.79 -3.62 15.41
N ILE A 86 -2.61 -3.08 15.70
CA ILE A 86 -1.75 -3.57 16.80
C ILE A 86 -2.51 -3.44 18.13
N LEU A 87 -3.07 -2.25 18.39
CA LEU A 87 -3.84 -2.01 19.62
C LEU A 87 -5.05 -2.94 19.75
N ALA A 88 -5.80 -3.19 18.67
CA ALA A 88 -6.93 -4.11 18.67
C ALA A 88 -6.52 -5.54 19.03
N ASN A 89 -5.36 -5.99 18.51
CA ASN A 89 -4.81 -7.30 18.84
C ASN A 89 -4.38 -7.36 20.32
N ASP A 90 -3.67 -6.35 20.82
CA ASP A 90 -3.21 -6.28 22.20
C ASP A 90 -4.35 -6.24 23.22
N LEU A 91 -5.47 -5.61 22.84
CA LEU A 91 -6.72 -5.61 23.63
C LEU A 91 -7.53 -6.91 23.49
N GLY A 92 -7.08 -7.86 22.68
CA GLY A 92 -7.72 -9.15 22.49
C GLY A 92 -9.01 -9.11 21.68
N TYR A 93 -9.18 -8.11 20.79
CA TYR A 93 -10.40 -7.96 19.98
C TYR A 93 -10.39 -8.80 18.69
N GLY A 94 -9.28 -9.48 18.41
CA GLY A 94 -9.14 -10.48 17.35
C GLY A 94 -7.73 -10.51 16.76
N ASP A 95 -7.44 -11.53 15.97
CA ASP A 95 -6.17 -11.66 15.25
C ASP A 95 -6.10 -10.67 14.08
N THR A 96 -5.08 -9.82 14.08
CA THR A 96 -4.85 -8.81 13.03
C THR A 96 -3.72 -9.17 12.07
N SER A 97 -3.12 -10.36 12.18
CA SER A 97 -1.96 -10.76 11.38
C SER A 97 -2.19 -10.62 9.87
N LYS A 98 -3.34 -11.09 9.36
CA LYS A 98 -3.71 -10.93 7.94
C LYS A 98 -3.82 -9.46 7.55
N LEU A 99 -4.52 -8.65 8.36
CA LEU A 99 -4.73 -7.22 8.07
C LEU A 99 -3.42 -6.44 8.06
N LEU A 100 -2.49 -6.79 8.94
CA LEU A 100 -1.15 -6.20 8.96
C LEU A 100 -0.34 -6.56 7.71
N LEU A 101 -0.47 -7.79 7.20
CA LEU A 101 0.14 -8.19 5.93
C LEU A 101 -0.48 -7.46 4.72
N ASP A 102 -1.82 -7.35 4.67
CA ASP A 102 -2.51 -6.61 3.61
C ASP A 102 -2.13 -5.12 3.63
N LEU A 103 -1.99 -4.55 4.82
CA LEU A 103 -1.54 -3.17 5.02
C LEU A 103 -0.11 -2.97 4.52
N GLU A 104 0.79 -3.91 4.84
CA GLU A 104 2.17 -3.91 4.39
C GLU A 104 2.26 -4.00 2.86
N GLU A 105 1.39 -4.79 2.22
CA GLU A 105 1.29 -4.83 0.76
C GLU A 105 0.92 -3.46 0.19
N VAL A 106 -0.08 -2.77 0.78
CA VAL A 106 -0.49 -1.43 0.34
C VAL A 106 0.66 -0.41 0.50
N LEU A 107 1.38 -0.46 1.62
CA LEU A 107 2.54 0.41 1.86
C LEU A 107 3.63 0.18 0.83
N ASN A 108 3.99 -1.07 0.57
CA ASN A 108 5.03 -1.39 -0.39
C ASN A 108 4.66 -0.94 -1.81
N ILE A 109 3.38 -1.02 -2.20
CA ILE A 109 2.93 -0.48 -3.50
C ILE A 109 2.97 1.07 -3.49
N ALA A 110 2.67 1.71 -2.35
CA ALA A 110 2.58 3.17 -2.23
C ALA A 110 3.95 3.87 -2.02
N GLN A 111 4.91 3.21 -1.37
CA GLN A 111 6.27 3.68 -1.06
C GLN A 111 7.31 3.12 -2.03
N GLY A 112 6.97 2.02 -2.69
CA GLY A 112 7.84 1.32 -3.64
C GLY A 112 9.11 0.77 -2.99
N SER A 113 9.04 0.20 -1.79
CA SER A 113 10.21 -0.33 -1.05
C SER A 113 10.55 -1.81 -1.34
N LEU A 114 11.86 -2.05 -1.41
CA LEU A 114 12.69 -3.28 -1.56
C LEU A 114 12.65 -4.11 -2.87
N GLU A 115 11.55 -4.15 -3.62
CA GLU A 115 11.56 -4.48 -5.06
C GLU A 115 11.41 -3.18 -5.89
N GLU A 116 12.19 -2.16 -5.52
CA GLU A 116 11.93 -0.72 -5.76
C GLU A 116 11.84 -0.30 -7.23
N SER A 117 12.08 -1.23 -8.12
CA SER A 117 11.99 -1.03 -9.54
C SER A 117 10.61 -1.30 -10.10
N ARG A 118 10.10 -2.51 -9.92
CA ARG A 118 8.90 -2.96 -10.64
C ARG A 118 7.65 -2.21 -10.20
N TYR A 119 7.53 -1.89 -8.92
CA TYR A 119 6.33 -1.21 -8.40
C TYR A 119 6.31 0.29 -8.67
N TYR A 120 7.46 0.98 -8.58
CA TYR A 120 7.56 2.36 -9.06
C TYR A 120 7.26 2.45 -10.55
N LEU A 121 7.69 1.47 -11.34
CA LEU A 121 7.36 1.43 -12.76
C LEU A 121 5.87 1.14 -12.98
N ILE A 122 5.25 0.27 -12.18
CA ILE A 122 3.79 0.04 -12.24
C ILE A 122 3.04 1.33 -11.90
N LEU A 123 3.36 2.00 -10.80
CA LEU A 123 2.70 3.24 -10.40
C LEU A 123 2.99 4.38 -11.39
N ALA A 124 4.23 4.51 -11.86
CA ALA A 124 4.62 5.52 -12.85
C ALA A 124 3.91 5.29 -14.19
N ASN A 125 3.83 4.03 -14.62
CA ASN A 125 3.15 3.65 -15.85
C ASN A 125 1.62 3.80 -15.72
N ASP A 126 1.04 3.37 -14.60
CA ASP A 126 -0.37 3.59 -14.26
C ASP A 126 -0.68 5.11 -14.19
N LEU A 127 0.27 5.97 -13.84
CA LEU A 127 0.09 7.43 -13.83
C LEU A 127 0.53 8.13 -15.13
N GLY A 128 1.04 7.40 -16.11
CA GLY A 128 1.44 7.91 -17.43
C GLY A 128 2.78 8.64 -17.51
N TYR A 129 3.71 8.39 -16.59
CA TYR A 129 5.05 8.96 -16.63
C TYR A 129 6.02 8.15 -17.53
N GLY A 130 6.19 8.56 -18.79
CA GLY A 130 7.36 8.29 -19.66
C GLY A 130 7.75 6.83 -20.00
N ASP A 131 8.66 6.63 -20.97
CA ASP A 131 9.13 5.30 -21.39
C ASP A 131 10.04 4.66 -20.34
N THR A 132 9.43 3.87 -19.47
CA THR A 132 10.06 3.13 -18.35
C THR A 132 10.86 1.90 -18.79
N SER A 133 10.89 1.59 -20.10
CA SER A 133 11.49 0.37 -20.64
C SER A 133 12.99 0.23 -20.37
N LYS A 134 13.73 1.34 -20.28
CA LYS A 134 15.18 1.31 -19.97
C LYS A 134 15.45 1.01 -18.49
N LEU A 135 14.67 1.61 -17.58
CA LEU A 135 14.73 1.32 -16.15
C LEU A 135 14.34 -0.14 -15.84
N LEU A 136 13.39 -0.69 -16.58
CA LEU A 136 12.97 -2.09 -16.45
C LEU A 136 14.11 -3.08 -16.73
N LEU A 137 14.97 -2.79 -17.71
CA LEU A 137 16.13 -3.61 -18.06
C LEU A 137 17.23 -3.53 -17.00
N ASP A 138 17.55 -2.32 -16.53
CA ASP A 138 18.59 -2.11 -15.52
C ASP A 138 18.23 -2.79 -14.17
N LEU A 139 16.94 -2.94 -13.89
CA LEU A 139 16.44 -3.45 -12.62
C LEU A 139 16.26 -4.98 -12.60
N GLU A 140 15.99 -5.59 -13.75
CA GLU A 140 16.10 -7.06 -13.89
C GLU A 140 17.54 -7.54 -13.73
N GLU A 141 18.52 -6.71 -14.09
CA GLU A 141 19.95 -7.00 -13.90
C GLU A 141 20.38 -6.92 -12.43
N VAL A 142 19.91 -5.90 -11.69
CA VAL A 142 20.16 -5.78 -10.24
C VAL A 142 19.48 -6.90 -9.44
N SER A 143 18.24 -7.27 -9.79
CA SER A 143 17.52 -8.40 -9.15
C SER A 143 18.28 -9.72 -9.33
N LYS A 144 18.77 -10.01 -10.54
CA LYS A 144 19.56 -11.23 -10.82
C LYS A 144 20.88 -11.27 -10.04
N LEU A 145 21.53 -10.12 -9.86
CA LEU A 145 22.76 -10.02 -9.07
C LEU A 145 22.51 -10.26 -7.58
N LEU A 146 21.40 -9.76 -7.04
CA LEU A 146 20.99 -9.99 -5.65
C LEU A 146 20.62 -11.47 -5.42
N ASP A 147 19.84 -12.07 -6.31
CA ASP A 147 19.51 -13.50 -6.24
C ASP A 147 20.77 -14.37 -6.33
N SER A 148 21.71 -14.01 -7.19
CA SER A 148 23.01 -14.70 -7.28
C SER A 148 23.82 -14.57 -5.98
N TYR A 149 23.76 -13.43 -5.31
CA TYR A 149 24.46 -13.20 -4.03
C TYR A 149 23.83 -14.00 -2.88
N ILE A 150 22.50 -14.02 -2.80
CA ILE A 150 21.76 -14.77 -1.78
C ILE A 150 22.02 -16.27 -1.94
N ASN A 151 21.91 -16.80 -3.17
CA ASN A 151 22.20 -18.20 -3.45
C ASN A 151 23.65 -18.59 -3.12
N ALA A 152 24.62 -17.70 -3.36
CA ALA A 152 26.02 -17.94 -3.01
C ALA A 152 26.25 -17.99 -1.49
N ILE A 153 25.54 -17.15 -0.72
CA ILE A 153 25.59 -17.15 0.75
C ILE A 153 24.94 -18.42 1.32
N GLU A 154 23.85 -18.89 0.71
CA GLU A 154 23.14 -20.10 1.14
C GLU A 154 23.94 -21.40 0.86
N GLN A 155 24.76 -21.42 -0.19
CA GLN A 155 25.60 -22.57 -0.56
C GLN A 155 26.92 -22.67 0.25
N CYS A 156 27.26 -21.63 1.03
CA CYS A 156 28.44 -21.64 1.92
C CYS A 156 28.13 -22.07 3.36
N LYS A 157 26.92 -22.59 3.63
CA LYS A 157 26.55 -23.30 4.86
C LYS A 157 26.58 -24.81 4.63
#